data_AF-A0A6T0WVA2-F1
#
_entry.id   AF-A0A6T0WVA2-F1
#
_cell.length_a   1.000
_cell.length_b   1.000
_cell.length_c   1.000
_cell.angle_alpha   90.00
_cell.angle_beta   90.00
_cell.angle_gamma   90.00
#
_symmetry.space_group_name_H-M   'P 1'
#
loop_
_entity.id
_entity.type
_entity.pdbx_description
1 polymer ?
#
loop_
_entity_poly.entity_id
_entity_poly.type
_entity_poly.pdbx_seq_one_letter_code
_entity_poly.pdbx_strand_id
1 'polypeptide(L)'
;MTRRITKYFLKAAQAAEMSMLPWDAAIRLFVEQSMQSYSAACGDKLWFFELDLAGALAAGGWEILKASGAEPRGGFREVERVAAAKYEELMDDVLLDKAMYDSTSAVFGEGPLCTKIYRSLYTAHGPAHVSACADSGQRRELERVEVFLQSWMERSMNRLWQSIDGAERLLCVDSVVRLFQNLVAPFGEDHPFSCVPAALTQSIGRPPRNWAFLRQTAGKLHQAVWGCTGAVAKDVWDETSVLLQREARAKK
;
A
#
# COMPACT_ATOMS: atom_id res chain seq x y z
N MET A 1 17.15 14.15 19.32
CA MET A 1 15.99 13.65 18.55
C MET A 1 14.77 14.52 18.77
N THR A 2 14.35 14.75 20.03
CA THR A 2 13.22 15.61 20.42
C THR A 2 13.20 16.97 19.69
N ARG A 3 14.32 17.71 19.67
CA ARG A 3 14.42 19.00 18.97
C ARG A 3 14.01 18.95 17.50
N ARG A 4 14.29 17.84 16.80
CA ARG A 4 13.99 17.68 15.38
C ARG A 4 12.50 17.38 15.16
N ILE A 5 11.92 16.51 15.99
CA ILE A 5 10.47 16.21 15.98
C ILE A 5 9.67 17.48 16.30
N THR A 6 10.06 18.22 17.35
CA THR A 6 9.43 19.50 17.69
C THR A 6 9.48 20.51 16.53
N LYS A 7 10.59 20.56 15.79
CA LYS A 7 10.70 21.44 14.60
C LYS A 7 9.69 21.06 13.52
N TYR A 8 9.42 19.78 13.31
CA TYR A 8 8.42 19.32 12.34
C TYR A 8 7.00 19.73 12.75
N PHE A 9 6.65 19.54 14.01
CA PHE A 9 5.32 19.91 14.51
C PHE A 9 5.14 21.42 14.55
N LEU A 10 6.18 22.18 14.93
CA LEU A 10 6.14 23.64 14.87
C LEU A 10 5.94 24.15 13.44
N LYS A 11 6.56 23.51 12.45
CA LYS A 11 6.35 23.86 11.03
C LYS A 11 4.91 23.62 10.60
N ALA A 12 4.31 22.50 11.00
CA ALA A 12 2.90 22.22 10.75
C ALA A 12 2.01 23.27 11.42
N ALA A 13 2.25 23.58 12.70
CA ALA A 13 1.49 24.57 13.47
C ALA A 13 1.52 26.00 12.87
N GLN A 14 2.49 26.30 12.01
CA GLN A 14 2.66 27.60 11.36
C GLN A 14 1.95 27.70 10.00
N ALA A 15 1.18 26.69 9.59
CA ALA A 15 0.44 26.73 8.33
C ALA A 15 -0.66 27.80 8.38
N ALA A 16 -0.56 28.81 7.52
CA ALA A 16 -1.45 29.98 7.50
C ALA A 16 -2.93 29.64 7.28
N GLU A 17 -3.20 28.51 6.63
CA GLU A 17 -4.55 28.02 6.36
C GLU A 17 -5.28 27.50 7.60
N MET A 18 -4.58 27.16 8.69
CA MET A 18 -5.20 26.60 9.90
C MET A 18 -6.18 27.57 10.58
N SER A 19 -5.90 28.86 10.56
CA SER A 19 -6.79 29.87 11.17
C SER A 19 -8.07 30.13 10.37
N MET A 20 -8.15 29.64 9.13
CA MET A 20 -9.32 29.82 8.25
C MET A 20 -10.26 28.62 8.27
N LEU A 21 -9.83 27.50 8.84
CA LEU A 21 -10.58 26.25 8.86
C LEU A 21 -11.44 26.14 10.13
N PRO A 22 -12.56 25.39 10.06
CA PRO A 22 -13.21 24.89 11.27
C PRO A 22 -12.21 24.14 12.16
N TRP A 23 -12.39 24.24 13.48
CA TRP A 23 -11.40 23.72 14.44
C TRP A 23 -11.05 22.25 14.22
N ASP A 24 -12.02 21.41 13.84
CA ASP A 24 -11.83 19.98 13.63
C ASP A 24 -11.00 19.70 12.36
N ALA A 25 -11.25 20.47 11.30
CA ALA A 25 -10.45 20.42 10.08
C ALA A 25 -9.02 20.94 10.33
N ALA A 26 -8.85 21.99 11.13
CA ALA A 26 -7.55 22.52 11.52
C ALA A 26 -6.71 21.48 12.30
N ILE A 27 -7.33 20.76 13.24
CA ILE A 27 -6.67 19.68 13.98
C ILE A 27 -6.27 18.53 13.07
N ARG A 28 -7.16 18.09 12.17
CA ARG A 28 -6.85 17.02 11.20
C ARG A 28 -5.66 17.40 10.32
N LEU A 29 -5.67 18.62 9.80
CA LEU A 29 -4.58 19.14 8.97
C LEU A 29 -3.26 19.25 9.75
N PHE A 30 -3.31 19.70 11.01
CA PHE A 30 -2.13 19.77 11.88
C PHE A 30 -1.51 18.39 12.11
N VAL A 31 -2.34 17.39 12.43
CA VAL A 31 -1.91 16.01 12.61
C VAL A 31 -1.32 15.45 11.32
N GLU A 32 -1.98 15.67 10.18
CA GLU A 32 -1.53 15.22 8.87
C GLU A 32 -0.16 15.76 8.48
N GLN A 33 0.03 17.08 8.55
CA GLN A 33 1.31 17.71 8.22
C GLN A 33 2.43 17.30 9.19
N SER A 34 2.09 17.15 10.47
CA SER A 34 3.01 16.69 11.51
C SER A 34 3.48 15.26 11.24
N MET A 35 2.53 14.36 10.95
CA MET A 35 2.81 12.95 10.66
C MET A 35 3.55 12.76 9.35
N GLN A 36 3.23 13.51 8.29
CA GLN A 36 3.97 13.48 7.04
C GLN A 36 5.45 13.83 7.25
N SER A 37 5.73 14.86 8.05
CA SER A 37 7.11 15.27 8.36
C SER A 37 7.82 14.26 9.26
N TYR A 38 7.10 13.67 10.21
CA TYR A 38 7.63 12.66 11.13
C TYR A 38 7.95 11.34 10.40
N SER A 39 7.02 10.81 9.62
CA SER A 39 7.21 9.58 8.84
C SER A 39 8.34 9.71 7.83
N ALA A 40 8.43 10.83 7.10
CA ALA A 40 9.52 11.07 6.16
C ALA A 40 10.91 11.11 6.84
N ALA A 41 10.99 11.52 8.11
CA ALA A 41 12.26 11.66 8.83
C ALA A 41 12.63 10.42 9.66
N CYS A 42 11.64 9.65 10.10
CA CYS A 42 11.80 8.62 11.12
C CYS A 42 11.17 7.27 10.75
N GLY A 43 10.50 7.12 9.60
CA GLY A 43 9.76 5.90 9.22
C GLY A 43 10.60 4.63 9.19
N ASP A 44 11.90 4.76 8.88
CA ASP A 44 12.84 3.61 8.85
C ASP A 44 13.39 3.21 10.22
N LYS A 45 13.00 3.92 11.30
CA LYS A 45 13.50 3.64 12.64
C LYS A 45 12.69 2.52 13.28
N LEU A 46 13.36 1.56 13.92
CA LEU A 46 12.70 0.42 14.57
C LEU A 46 11.68 0.85 15.63
N TRP A 47 11.98 1.93 16.37
CA TRP A 47 11.10 2.50 17.38
C TRP A 47 9.96 3.37 16.82
N PHE A 48 9.87 3.58 15.50
CA PHE A 48 8.89 4.50 14.89
C PHE A 48 7.45 4.18 15.32
N PHE A 49 7.10 2.89 15.32
CA PHE A 49 5.79 2.37 15.71
C PHE A 49 5.64 2.12 17.22
N GLU A 50 6.71 2.28 18.00
CA GLU A 50 6.69 2.12 19.47
C GLU A 50 6.26 3.42 20.17
N LEU A 51 6.36 4.56 19.49
CA LEU A 51 6.00 5.85 20.04
C LEU A 51 4.53 6.17 19.77
N ASP A 52 3.75 6.37 20.84
CA ASP A 52 2.43 6.97 20.75
C ASP A 52 2.55 8.51 20.83
N LEU A 53 2.23 9.17 19.71
CA LEU A 53 2.27 10.62 19.58
C LEU A 53 0.88 11.27 19.66
N ALA A 54 -0.20 10.49 19.81
CA ALA A 54 -1.57 11.00 19.77
C ALA A 54 -1.80 12.09 20.83
N GLY A 55 -1.41 11.84 22.08
CA GLY A 55 -1.56 12.81 23.17
C GLY A 55 -0.74 14.09 22.97
N ALA A 56 0.48 13.97 22.44
CA ALA A 56 1.33 15.13 22.16
C ALA A 56 0.77 15.98 21.01
N LEU A 57 0.22 15.34 19.98
CA LEU A 57 -0.42 16.01 18.85
C LEU A 57 -1.73 16.69 19.28
N ALA A 58 -2.53 16.05 20.14
CA ALA A 58 -3.73 16.65 20.72
C ALA A 58 -3.40 17.92 21.53
N ALA A 59 -2.39 17.84 22.41
CA ALA A 59 -1.93 18.99 23.19
C ALA A 59 -1.41 20.13 22.30
N GLY A 60 -0.60 19.82 21.28
CA GLY A 60 -0.13 20.82 20.31
C GLY A 60 -1.27 21.48 19.54
N GLY A 61 -2.22 20.69 19.06
CA GLY A 61 -3.42 21.17 18.39
C GLY A 61 -4.27 22.09 19.28
N TRP A 62 -4.41 21.76 20.56
CA TRP A 62 -5.14 22.59 21.53
C TRP A 62 -4.52 23.98 21.71
N GLU A 63 -3.19 24.08 21.80
CA GLU A 63 -2.51 25.37 21.89
C GLU A 63 -2.72 26.23 20.64
N ILE A 64 -2.74 25.61 19.46
CA ILE A 64 -3.03 26.31 18.19
C ILE A 64 -4.45 26.89 18.21
N LEU A 65 -5.43 26.11 18.67
CA LEU A 65 -6.83 26.56 18.71
C LEU A 65 -7.07 27.69 19.71
N LYS A 66 -6.43 27.63 20.89
CA LYS A 66 -6.48 28.74 21.85
C LYS A 66 -5.88 30.01 21.27
N ALA A 67 -4.75 29.89 20.56
CA ALA A 67 -4.09 31.04 19.94
C ALA A 67 -4.92 31.65 18.81
N SER A 68 -5.74 30.87 18.11
CA SER A 68 -6.61 31.34 17.02
C SER A 68 -8.00 31.81 17.48
N GLY A 69 -8.38 31.55 18.73
CA GLY A 69 -9.73 31.82 19.25
C GLY A 69 -10.81 30.90 18.67
N ALA A 70 -10.42 29.80 18.03
CA ALA A 70 -11.32 28.83 17.39
C ALA A 70 -11.62 27.62 18.30
N GLU A 71 -11.73 27.83 19.62
CA GLU A 71 -11.89 26.74 20.58
C GLU A 71 -13.23 25.98 20.41
N PRO A 72 -13.22 24.64 20.43
CA PRO A 72 -14.43 23.84 20.39
C PRO A 72 -15.25 23.97 21.66
N ARG A 73 -16.59 23.91 21.52
CA ARG A 73 -17.51 23.94 22.66
C ARG A 73 -17.33 22.76 23.63
N GLY A 74 -16.94 21.58 23.14
CA GLY A 74 -16.67 20.42 24.00
C GLY A 74 -15.25 20.38 24.59
N GLY A 75 -14.44 21.41 24.37
CA GLY A 75 -13.12 21.57 24.98
C GLY A 75 -12.08 20.55 24.52
N PHE A 76 -11.05 20.35 25.34
CA PHE A 76 -9.87 19.56 24.99
C PHE A 76 -10.18 18.10 24.62
N ARG A 77 -11.19 17.48 25.25
CA ARG A 77 -11.53 16.07 25.01
C ARG A 77 -12.00 15.81 23.58
N GLU A 78 -12.70 16.77 22.97
CA GLU A 78 -13.11 16.64 21.57
C GLU A 78 -11.90 16.72 20.62
N VAL A 79 -10.94 17.60 20.94
CA VAL A 79 -9.68 17.74 20.20
C VAL A 79 -8.85 16.47 20.28
N GLU A 80 -8.70 15.91 21.48
CA GLU A 80 -7.97 14.64 21.70
C GLU A 80 -8.56 13.51 20.85
N ARG A 81 -9.89 13.36 20.85
CA ARG A 81 -10.56 12.34 20.04
C ARG A 81 -10.31 12.53 18.54
N VAL A 82 -10.41 13.75 18.03
CA VAL A 82 -10.21 14.04 16.60
C VAL A 82 -8.74 13.81 16.22
N ALA A 83 -7.81 14.27 17.05
CA ALA A 83 -6.38 14.12 16.83
C ALA A 83 -5.95 12.64 16.87
N ALA A 84 -6.41 11.88 17.87
CA ALA A 84 -6.11 10.46 18.00
C ALA A 84 -6.65 9.65 16.80
N ALA A 85 -7.90 9.87 16.41
CA ALA A 85 -8.48 9.17 15.27
C ALA A 85 -7.71 9.45 13.96
N LYS A 86 -7.31 10.71 13.72
CA LYS A 86 -6.51 11.05 12.53
C LYS A 86 -5.08 10.52 12.63
N TYR A 87 -4.49 10.47 13.82
CA TYR A 87 -3.18 9.88 14.05
C TYR A 87 -3.17 8.38 13.74
N GLU A 88 -4.14 7.64 14.26
CA GLU A 88 -4.32 6.20 14.01
C GLU A 88 -4.47 5.91 12.51
N GLU A 89 -5.34 6.65 11.81
CA GLU A 89 -5.51 6.57 10.36
C GLU A 89 -4.18 6.70 9.60
N LEU A 90 -3.37 7.70 9.96
CA LEU A 90 -2.08 7.93 9.31
C LEU A 90 -1.01 6.92 9.69
N MET A 91 -1.06 6.38 10.92
CA MET A 91 -0.17 5.29 11.34
C MET A 91 -0.47 4.01 10.57
N ASP A 92 -1.74 3.70 10.35
CA ASP A 92 -2.17 2.57 9.52
C ASP A 92 -1.70 2.74 8.07
N ASP A 93 -1.81 3.95 7.50
CA ASP A 93 -1.31 4.26 6.15
C ASP A 93 0.21 4.09 6.04
N VAL A 94 0.99 4.59 7.01
CA VAL A 94 2.45 4.44 7.03
C VAL A 94 2.84 2.97 7.18
N LEU A 95 2.12 2.20 8.02
CA LEU A 95 2.38 0.78 8.21
C LEU A 95 2.04 -0.03 6.95
N LEU A 96 0.94 0.31 6.28
CA LEU A 96 0.55 -0.28 4.99
C LEU A 96 1.59 0.00 3.91
N ASP A 97 2.04 1.24 3.80
CA ASP A 97 3.06 1.66 2.85
C ASP A 97 4.35 0.86 3.01
N LYS A 98 4.85 0.81 4.26
CA LYS A 98 6.03 0.05 4.63
C LYS A 98 5.87 -1.44 4.35
N ALA A 99 4.75 -2.03 4.75
CA ALA A 99 4.46 -3.45 4.53
C ALA A 99 4.42 -3.82 3.05
N MET A 100 3.84 -2.97 2.19
CA MET A 100 3.82 -3.18 0.75
C MET A 100 5.22 -3.09 0.13
N TYR A 101 6.01 -2.09 0.54
CA TYR A 101 7.37 -1.93 0.05
C TYR A 101 8.26 -3.11 0.44
N ASP A 102 8.28 -3.48 1.73
CA ASP A 102 9.08 -4.58 2.26
C ASP A 102 8.66 -5.92 1.63
N SER A 103 7.36 -6.17 1.48
CA SER A 103 6.85 -7.38 0.83
C SER A 103 7.29 -7.49 -0.63
N THR A 104 7.32 -6.36 -1.34
CA THR A 104 7.75 -6.28 -2.73
C THR A 104 9.26 -6.49 -2.85
N SER A 105 10.04 -5.80 -2.02
CA SER A 105 11.51 -5.92 -1.96
C SER A 105 11.94 -7.35 -1.63
N ALA A 106 11.25 -8.02 -0.71
CA ALA A 106 11.51 -9.41 -0.35
C ALA A 106 11.31 -10.41 -1.50
N VAL A 107 10.54 -10.08 -2.52
CA VAL A 107 10.27 -10.96 -3.68
C VAL A 107 11.10 -10.58 -4.90
N PHE A 108 11.25 -9.29 -5.19
CA PHE A 108 11.87 -8.80 -6.42
C PHE A 108 13.24 -8.15 -6.22
N GLY A 109 13.73 -8.09 -4.98
CA GLY A 109 14.93 -7.34 -4.61
C GLY A 109 14.69 -5.82 -4.59
N GLU A 110 15.69 -5.06 -4.18
CA GLU A 110 15.63 -3.60 -4.20
C GLU A 110 15.91 -3.03 -5.60
N GLY A 111 15.38 -1.83 -5.88
CA GLY A 111 15.71 -1.06 -7.09
C GLY A 111 14.51 -0.45 -7.80
N PRO A 112 14.72 0.13 -9.00
CA PRO A 112 13.66 0.83 -9.74
C PRO A 112 12.45 -0.04 -10.07
N LEU A 113 12.69 -1.33 -10.35
CA LEU A 113 11.65 -2.31 -10.61
C LEU A 113 10.76 -2.53 -9.37
N CYS A 114 11.35 -2.70 -8.19
CA CYS A 114 10.63 -2.84 -6.93
C CYS A 114 9.72 -1.64 -6.68
N THR A 115 10.26 -0.42 -6.80
CA THR A 115 9.48 0.81 -6.64
C THR A 115 8.31 0.88 -7.62
N LYS A 116 8.49 0.40 -8.86
CA LYS A 116 7.43 0.34 -9.87
C LYS A 116 6.33 -0.66 -9.51
N ILE A 117 6.70 -1.85 -9.05
CA ILE A 117 5.77 -2.89 -8.58
C ILE A 117 4.98 -2.40 -7.37
N TYR A 118 5.66 -1.90 -6.35
CA TYR A 118 5.06 -1.33 -5.14
C TYR A 118 4.07 -0.21 -5.48
N ARG A 119 4.43 0.75 -6.35
CA ARG A 119 3.50 1.83 -6.75
C ARG A 119 2.25 1.31 -7.44
N SER A 120 2.38 0.26 -8.24
CA SER A 120 1.23 -0.38 -8.89
C SER A 120 0.31 -1.05 -7.86
N LEU A 121 0.87 -1.77 -6.89
CA LEU A 121 0.13 -2.35 -5.77
C LEU A 121 -0.60 -1.27 -4.96
N TYR A 122 0.11 -0.24 -4.52
CA TYR A 122 -0.44 0.84 -3.69
C TYR A 122 -1.59 1.55 -4.41
N THR A 123 -1.41 1.92 -5.68
CA THR A 123 -2.45 2.60 -6.46
C THR A 123 -3.68 1.71 -6.72
N ALA A 124 -3.51 0.39 -6.81
CA ALA A 124 -4.61 -0.54 -7.05
C ALA A 124 -5.40 -0.89 -5.79
N HIS A 125 -4.83 -0.68 -4.60
CA HIS A 125 -5.40 -1.10 -3.31
C HIS A 125 -6.73 -0.40 -2.98
N GLY A 126 -6.74 0.94 -2.97
CA GLY A 126 -7.95 1.72 -2.67
C GLY A 126 -9.14 1.38 -3.59
N PRO A 127 -8.98 1.42 -4.93
CA PRO A 127 -10.05 1.02 -5.86
C PRO A 127 -10.52 -0.43 -5.68
N ALA A 128 -9.63 -1.36 -5.36
CA ALA A 128 -10.00 -2.75 -5.06
C ALA A 128 -10.81 -2.85 -3.76
N HIS A 129 -10.43 -2.09 -2.72
CA HIS A 129 -11.17 -2.02 -1.47
C HIS A 129 -12.58 -1.44 -1.68
N VAL A 130 -12.71 -0.34 -2.42
CA VAL A 130 -14.02 0.25 -2.79
C VAL A 130 -14.88 -0.78 -3.53
N SER A 131 -14.31 -1.52 -4.48
CA SER A 131 -15.03 -2.57 -5.23
C SER A 131 -15.53 -3.69 -4.31
N ALA A 132 -14.75 -4.09 -3.31
CA ALA A 132 -15.14 -5.13 -2.35
C ALA A 132 -16.20 -4.66 -1.32
N CYS A 133 -16.32 -3.35 -1.12
CA CYS A 133 -17.31 -2.74 -0.24
C CYS A 133 -18.63 -2.38 -0.94
N ALA A 134 -18.64 -2.23 -2.26
CA ALA A 134 -19.84 -1.85 -3.02
C ALA A 134 -21.03 -2.83 -2.84
N ASP A 135 -20.75 -4.12 -2.65
CA ASP A 135 -21.78 -5.18 -2.56
C ASP A 135 -21.96 -5.73 -1.13
N SER A 136 -21.75 -4.90 -0.09
CA SER A 136 -21.67 -5.37 1.30
C SER A 136 -22.92 -6.07 1.83
N GLY A 137 -24.10 -5.83 1.25
CA GLY A 137 -25.37 -6.42 1.69
C GLY A 137 -25.64 -7.84 1.17
N GLN A 138 -24.91 -8.32 0.16
CA GLN A 138 -25.22 -9.59 -0.52
C GLN A 138 -24.18 -10.69 -0.30
N ARG A 139 -22.95 -10.32 0.06
CA ARG A 139 -21.81 -11.25 0.14
C ARG A 139 -21.43 -11.56 1.56
N ARG A 140 -20.96 -12.79 1.78
CA ARG A 140 -20.30 -13.17 3.03
C ARG A 140 -18.98 -12.43 3.16
N GLU A 141 -18.51 -12.25 4.38
CA GLU A 141 -17.29 -11.47 4.65
C GLU A 141 -16.05 -12.10 3.96
N LEU A 142 -15.96 -13.43 3.96
CA LEU A 142 -14.90 -14.14 3.24
C LEU A 142 -14.94 -13.86 1.72
N GLU A 143 -16.12 -13.87 1.11
CA GLU A 143 -16.30 -13.57 -0.31
C GLU A 143 -15.90 -12.13 -0.63
N ARG A 144 -16.12 -11.18 0.29
CA ARG A 144 -15.67 -9.78 0.13
C ARG A 144 -14.14 -9.69 0.16
N VAL A 145 -13.47 -10.44 1.02
CA VAL A 145 -12.00 -10.53 1.02
C VAL A 145 -11.48 -11.16 -0.28
N GLU A 146 -12.12 -12.22 -0.76
CA GLU A 146 -11.78 -12.85 -2.05
C GLU A 146 -11.89 -11.86 -3.21
N VAL A 147 -12.99 -11.09 -3.26
CA VAL A 147 -13.22 -10.04 -4.26
C VAL A 147 -12.15 -8.94 -4.18
N PHE A 148 -11.79 -8.51 -2.97
CA PHE A 148 -10.72 -7.54 -2.76
C PHE A 148 -9.39 -8.05 -3.31
N LEU A 149 -8.96 -9.24 -2.90
CA LEU A 149 -7.68 -9.81 -3.31
C LEU A 149 -7.62 -10.08 -4.81
N GLN A 150 -8.71 -10.59 -5.39
CA GLN A 150 -8.81 -10.80 -6.83
C GLN A 150 -8.69 -9.47 -7.60
N SER A 151 -9.52 -8.48 -7.25
CA SER A 151 -9.51 -7.16 -7.91
C SER A 151 -8.16 -6.46 -7.74
N TRP A 152 -7.55 -6.57 -6.56
CA TRP A 152 -6.25 -5.97 -6.28
C TRP A 152 -5.13 -6.63 -7.10
N MET A 153 -5.10 -7.96 -7.16
CA MET A 153 -4.13 -8.71 -7.95
C MET A 153 -4.28 -8.44 -9.44
N GLU A 154 -5.50 -8.50 -9.98
CA GLU A 154 -5.77 -8.23 -11.39
C GLU A 154 -5.35 -6.81 -11.78
N ARG A 155 -5.79 -5.79 -11.04
CA ARG A 155 -5.49 -4.37 -11.36
C ARG A 155 -4.00 -4.07 -11.29
N SER A 156 -3.33 -4.52 -10.22
CA SER A 156 -1.91 -4.24 -10.02
C SER A 156 -1.03 -4.97 -11.02
N MET A 157 -1.28 -6.26 -11.26
CA MET A 157 -0.45 -7.09 -12.12
C MET A 157 -0.71 -6.82 -13.61
N ASN A 158 -1.94 -6.50 -14.04
CA ASN A 158 -2.21 -6.12 -15.43
C ASN A 158 -1.48 -4.83 -15.82
N ARG A 159 -1.48 -3.84 -14.92
CA ARG A 159 -0.72 -2.60 -15.12
C ARG A 159 0.78 -2.89 -15.22
N LEU A 160 1.30 -3.79 -14.38
CA LEU A 160 2.72 -4.14 -14.40
C LEU A 160 3.13 -4.88 -15.65
N TRP A 161 2.32 -5.85 -16.08
CA TRP A 161 2.54 -6.61 -17.31
C TRP A 161 2.73 -5.71 -18.53
N GLN A 162 1.90 -4.67 -18.65
CA GLN A 162 1.98 -3.72 -19.77
C GLN A 162 3.14 -2.74 -19.67
N SER A 163 3.76 -2.60 -18.49
CA SER A 163 4.71 -1.53 -18.23
C SER A 163 6.15 -2.01 -18.06
N ILE A 164 6.39 -3.30 -17.81
CA ILE A 164 7.72 -3.86 -17.55
C ILE A 164 8.18 -4.69 -18.75
N ASP A 165 9.35 -4.37 -19.27
CA ASP A 165 9.99 -5.19 -20.31
C ASP A 165 10.36 -6.56 -19.75
N GLY A 166 9.97 -7.63 -20.44
CA GLY A 166 10.21 -9.00 -19.99
C GLY A 166 9.39 -9.40 -18.75
N ALA A 167 8.19 -8.81 -18.59
CA ALA A 167 7.28 -9.11 -17.49
C ALA A 167 6.99 -10.62 -17.34
N GLU A 168 7.06 -11.41 -18.41
CA GLU A 168 6.84 -12.86 -18.41
C GLU A 168 7.76 -13.61 -17.44
N ARG A 169 9.01 -13.16 -17.34
CA ARG A 169 10.02 -13.80 -16.48
C ARG A 169 9.88 -13.40 -15.02
N LEU A 170 9.39 -12.17 -14.79
CA LEU A 170 9.31 -11.57 -13.47
C LEU A 170 7.98 -11.88 -12.78
N LEU A 171 6.87 -11.76 -13.52
CA LEU A 171 5.49 -11.93 -13.04
C LEU A 171 4.99 -13.35 -13.36
N CYS A 172 5.72 -14.38 -12.93
CA CYS A 172 5.22 -15.74 -13.00
C CYS A 172 4.21 -16.02 -11.86
N VAL A 173 3.44 -17.11 -11.97
CA VAL A 173 2.45 -17.48 -10.95
C VAL A 173 3.08 -17.56 -9.56
N ASP A 174 4.27 -18.15 -9.43
CA ASP A 174 4.91 -18.33 -8.13
C ASP A 174 5.40 -17.02 -7.51
N SER A 175 5.94 -16.07 -8.29
CA SER A 175 6.37 -14.77 -7.76
C SER A 175 5.17 -13.93 -7.32
N VAL A 176 4.07 -13.94 -8.09
CA VAL A 176 2.83 -13.24 -7.74
C VAL A 176 2.19 -13.85 -6.50
N VAL A 177 2.10 -15.17 -6.40
CA VAL A 177 1.61 -15.85 -5.20
C VAL A 177 2.48 -15.46 -4.00
N ARG A 178 3.80 -15.59 -4.10
CA ARG A 178 4.71 -15.25 -2.99
C ARG A 178 4.58 -13.79 -2.55
N LEU A 179 4.41 -12.87 -3.48
CA LEU A 179 4.16 -11.45 -3.20
C LEU A 179 2.88 -11.27 -2.37
N PHE A 180 1.75 -11.83 -2.81
CA PHE A 180 0.48 -11.69 -2.10
C PHE A 180 0.44 -12.47 -0.78
N GLN A 181 1.16 -13.59 -0.67
CA GLN A 181 1.38 -14.26 0.62
C GLN A 181 2.08 -13.31 1.60
N ASN A 182 3.14 -12.62 1.17
CA ASN A 182 3.82 -11.63 1.99
C ASN A 182 2.89 -10.45 2.33
N LEU A 183 2.06 -9.96 1.40
CA LEU A 183 1.11 -8.88 1.67
C LEU A 183 -0.01 -9.28 2.65
N VAL A 184 -0.42 -10.55 2.66
CA VAL A 184 -1.41 -11.06 3.62
C VAL A 184 -0.83 -11.06 5.03
N ALA A 185 0.44 -11.45 5.22
CA ALA A 185 1.11 -11.55 6.52
C ALA A 185 2.53 -10.91 6.48
N PRO A 186 2.63 -9.58 6.34
CA PRO A 186 3.90 -8.90 6.01
C PRO A 186 4.96 -8.98 7.11
N PHE A 187 4.52 -9.10 8.37
CA PHE A 187 5.39 -9.19 9.54
C PHE A 187 5.35 -10.60 10.19
N GLY A 188 4.98 -11.62 9.42
CA GLY A 188 4.86 -12.99 9.90
C GLY A 188 3.46 -13.35 10.42
N GLU A 189 3.29 -14.62 10.79
CA GLU A 189 1.98 -15.15 11.19
C GLU A 189 1.52 -14.62 12.56
N ASP A 190 2.45 -14.33 13.46
CA ASP A 190 2.11 -13.90 14.83
C ASP A 190 1.75 -12.40 14.94
N HIS A 191 2.08 -11.61 13.92
CA HIS A 191 1.80 -10.18 13.92
C HIS A 191 0.38 -9.92 13.39
N PRO A 192 -0.45 -9.06 14.03
CA PRO A 192 -1.86 -8.89 13.65
C PRO A 192 -2.08 -8.14 12.33
N PHE A 193 -1.13 -7.28 11.94
CA PHE A 193 -1.25 -6.45 10.74
C PHE A 193 -1.33 -7.27 9.44
N SER A 194 -2.10 -6.75 8.48
CA SER A 194 -2.29 -7.27 7.14
C SER A 194 -2.48 -6.13 6.16
N CYS A 195 -2.04 -6.28 4.90
CA CYS A 195 -2.42 -5.33 3.85
C CYS A 195 -3.87 -5.52 3.38
N VAL A 196 -4.57 -6.56 3.85
CA VAL A 196 -6.02 -6.71 3.63
C VAL A 196 -6.76 -5.75 4.57
N PRO A 197 -7.67 -4.90 4.07
CA PRO A 197 -8.37 -3.92 4.91
C PRO A 197 -9.05 -4.54 6.14
N ALA A 198 -8.84 -3.93 7.31
CA ALA A 198 -9.46 -4.37 8.56
C ALA A 198 -11.00 -4.39 8.47
N ALA A 199 -11.59 -3.46 7.71
CA ALA A 199 -13.03 -3.42 7.44
C ALA A 199 -13.59 -4.67 6.74
N LEU A 200 -12.73 -5.49 6.12
CA LEU A 200 -13.11 -6.76 5.49
C LEU A 200 -12.80 -7.99 6.37
N THR A 201 -11.99 -7.81 7.42
CA THR A 201 -11.42 -8.91 8.23
C THR A 201 -11.76 -8.82 9.72
N GLN A 202 -12.47 -7.78 10.15
CA GLN A 202 -12.76 -7.51 11.56
C GLN A 202 -13.39 -8.69 12.32
N SER A 203 -14.24 -9.47 11.65
CA SER A 203 -15.03 -10.57 12.21
C SER A 203 -14.45 -11.96 11.92
N ILE A 204 -13.88 -12.16 10.74
CA ILE A 204 -13.30 -13.44 10.29
C ILE A 204 -11.81 -13.57 10.58
N GLY A 205 -11.16 -12.47 10.98
CA GLY A 205 -9.73 -12.37 11.12
C GLY A 205 -8.99 -12.28 9.79
N ARG A 206 -7.66 -12.25 9.89
CA ARG A 206 -6.78 -12.22 8.73
C ARG A 206 -6.81 -13.57 7.98
N PRO A 207 -6.86 -13.57 6.63
CA PRO A 207 -6.71 -14.81 5.87
C PRO A 207 -5.36 -15.49 6.15
N PRO A 208 -5.27 -16.83 6.02
CA PRO A 208 -4.01 -17.54 6.19
C PRO A 208 -3.02 -17.14 5.08
N ARG A 209 -1.72 -17.04 5.39
CA ARG A 209 -0.70 -16.70 4.39
C ARG A 209 -0.73 -17.65 3.19
N ASN A 210 -0.84 -18.95 3.43
CA ASN A 210 -0.85 -19.98 2.39
C ASN A 210 -2.24 -20.27 1.82
N TRP A 211 -3.13 -19.27 1.78
CA TRP A 211 -4.48 -19.45 1.27
C TRP A 211 -4.50 -19.90 -0.19
N ALA A 212 -5.10 -21.06 -0.46
CA ALA A 212 -5.15 -21.66 -1.79
C ALA A 212 -5.80 -20.74 -2.84
N PHE A 213 -6.69 -19.83 -2.41
CA PHE A 213 -7.32 -18.82 -3.25
C PHE A 213 -6.28 -17.96 -4.00
N LEU A 214 -5.16 -17.59 -3.36
CA LEU A 214 -4.12 -16.77 -3.99
C LEU A 214 -3.54 -17.43 -5.24
N ARG A 215 -3.26 -18.74 -5.17
CA ARG A 215 -2.71 -19.50 -6.31
C ARG A 215 -3.74 -19.70 -7.42
N GLN A 216 -5.01 -19.95 -7.07
CA GLN A 216 -6.08 -20.01 -8.07
C GLN A 216 -6.24 -18.69 -8.81
N THR A 217 -6.25 -17.57 -8.09
CA THR A 217 -6.37 -16.22 -8.67
C THR A 217 -5.19 -15.87 -9.56
N ALA A 218 -3.96 -16.11 -9.10
CA ALA A 218 -2.76 -15.89 -9.92
C ALA A 218 -2.74 -16.78 -11.18
N GLY A 219 -3.21 -18.03 -11.08
CA GLY A 219 -3.33 -18.93 -12.22
C GLY A 219 -4.35 -18.44 -13.26
N LYS A 220 -5.53 -17.99 -12.81
CA LYS A 220 -6.56 -17.40 -13.69
C LYS A 220 -6.03 -16.15 -14.40
N LEU A 221 -5.35 -15.27 -13.65
CA LEU A 221 -4.71 -14.07 -14.19
C LEU A 221 -3.69 -14.41 -15.28
N HIS A 222 -2.80 -15.39 -15.02
CA HIS A 222 -1.80 -15.84 -15.98
C HIS A 222 -2.45 -16.40 -17.26
N GLN A 223 -3.50 -17.20 -17.12
CA GLN A 223 -4.22 -17.77 -18.27
C GLN A 223 -4.96 -16.70 -19.08
N ALA A 224 -5.65 -15.78 -18.42
CA ALA A 224 -6.49 -14.78 -19.07
C ALA A 224 -5.69 -13.70 -19.80
N VAL A 225 -4.56 -13.27 -19.22
CA VAL A 225 -3.84 -12.07 -19.66
C VAL A 225 -2.52 -12.41 -20.34
N TRP A 226 -1.84 -13.48 -19.92
CA TRP A 226 -0.45 -13.76 -20.32
C TRP A 226 -0.32 -14.97 -21.26
N GLY A 227 -1.31 -15.85 -21.28
CA GLY A 227 -1.31 -17.05 -22.12
C GLY A 227 -1.46 -16.79 -23.63
N CYS A 228 -1.94 -15.61 -24.04
CA CYS A 228 -2.26 -15.34 -25.45
C CYS A 228 -1.07 -14.82 -26.28
N THR A 229 0.01 -14.34 -25.67
CA THR A 229 1.14 -13.74 -26.41
C THR A 229 2.18 -14.75 -26.89
N GLY A 230 2.19 -15.97 -26.36
CA GLY A 230 3.21 -16.99 -26.65
C GLY A 230 2.99 -17.85 -27.89
N ALA A 231 1.78 -17.84 -28.48
CA ALA A 231 1.46 -18.70 -29.62
C ALA A 231 1.98 -18.18 -30.97
N VAL A 232 2.42 -16.92 -31.06
CA VAL A 232 2.84 -16.29 -32.34
C VAL A 232 4.36 -16.15 -32.48
N ALA A 233 5.12 -16.30 -31.39
CA ALA A 233 6.57 -16.07 -31.43
C ALA A 233 7.41 -17.31 -31.78
N LYS A 234 6.83 -18.52 -31.87
CA LYS A 234 7.62 -19.70 -32.25
C LYS A 234 8.06 -19.71 -33.72
N ASP A 235 7.34 -19.00 -34.60
CA ASP A 235 7.65 -19.02 -36.03
C ASP A 235 8.65 -17.94 -36.47
N VAL A 236 8.83 -16.85 -35.70
CA VAL A 236 9.71 -15.74 -36.12
C VAL A 236 11.18 -15.98 -35.75
N TRP A 237 11.45 -16.70 -34.65
CA TRP A 237 12.82 -17.01 -34.22
C TRP A 237 13.46 -18.18 -34.99
N ASP A 238 12.64 -19.05 -35.61
CA ASP A 238 13.15 -20.11 -36.49
C ASP A 238 13.61 -19.53 -37.84
N GLU A 239 12.91 -18.54 -38.41
CA GLU A 239 13.35 -17.90 -39.66
C GLU A 239 14.63 -17.04 -39.48
N THR A 240 14.76 -16.31 -38.38
CA THR A 240 15.98 -15.51 -38.11
C THR A 240 17.19 -16.40 -37.80
N SER A 241 17.00 -17.53 -37.12
CA SER A 241 18.08 -18.51 -36.91
C SER A 241 18.52 -19.20 -38.21
N VAL A 242 17.58 -19.49 -39.11
CA VAL A 242 17.89 -20.07 -40.43
C VAL A 242 18.60 -19.05 -41.34
N LEU A 243 18.25 -17.77 -41.30
CA LEU A 243 18.92 -16.72 -42.06
C LEU A 243 20.36 -16.49 -41.60
N LEU A 244 20.61 -16.44 -40.29
CA LEU A 244 21.95 -16.28 -39.73
C LEU A 244 22.86 -17.50 -40.02
N GLN A 245 22.31 -18.71 -40.04
CA GLN A 245 23.06 -19.91 -40.44
C GLN A 245 23.36 -19.96 -41.95
N ARG A 246 22.53 -19.33 -42.79
CA ARG A 246 22.77 -19.21 -44.24
C ARG A 246 23.87 -18.18 -44.55
N GLU A 247 23.88 -17.04 -43.89
CA GLU A 247 24.95 -16.03 -44.06
C GLU A 247 26.33 -16.54 -43.60
N ALA A 248 26.37 -17.38 -42.56
CA ALA A 248 27.62 -17.99 -42.09
C ALA A 248 28.20 -19.04 -43.06
N ARG A 249 27.36 -19.67 -43.89
CA ARG A 249 27.80 -20.65 -44.90
C ARG A 249 28.24 -20.02 -46.23
N ALA A 250 27.73 -18.84 -46.57
CA ALA A 250 28.10 -18.14 -47.81
C ALA A 250 29.48 -17.44 -47.75
N LYS A 251 30.10 -17.37 -46.57
CA LYS A 251 31.42 -16.75 -46.34
C LYS A 251 32.58 -17.75 -46.26
N LYS A 252 32.37 -19.00 -46.66
CA LYS A 252 33.41 -20.04 -46.83
C LYS A 252 33.50 -20.43 -48.29
#